data_AF-A0A945UUU9-F1
#
_entry.id   AF-A0A945UUU9-F1
#
_cell.length_a   1.000
_cell.length_b   1.000
_cell.length_c   1.000
_cell.angle_alpha   90.00
_cell.angle_beta   90.00
_cell.angle_gamma   90.00
#
_symmetry.space_group_name_H-M   'P 1'
#
loop_
_entity.id
_entity.type
_entity.pdbx_description
1 polymer ?
#
loop_
_entity_poly.entity_id
_entity_poly.type
_entity_poly.pdbx_seq_one_letter_code
_entity_poly.pdbx_strand_id
1 'polypeptide(L)'
;KVGDWIALTIRDNNPELVKTELSGFEVQDPRWTSIIDEGVTVTERHQVAAVEGNRIRLTAPVIKPIDVQYNWRVVKHEPLEEIGFENIRFEGAWNERFIHHLNWFHDGGYSMLSMTRVVNSWVRDCVFANLNCVGAIDDSAQISVLDSIIEGNPGHSAIRFSDSTSCLMANVEDRAGQWHSVGISRESIGNVLYSCFWGSKTSFESHSSQPRHTLFDSCIGGFLKGHGGGASKNLPTHVEGLILWNHLKTNEALSDFRFEPLDELYWRIPQPMIIGMHGSPISFREGQSTVISLGKPIAEGSLYEFQVKRRLGQMPVDLR
;
A
#
# COMPACT_ATOMS: atom_id res chain seq x y z
N LYS A 1 17.15 18.46 14.65
CA LYS A 1 18.56 18.71 14.24
C LYS A 1 18.89 17.80 13.05
N VAL A 2 20.06 17.96 12.41
CA VAL A 2 20.50 17.04 11.35
C VAL A 2 20.50 15.59 11.87
N GLY A 3 20.00 14.66 11.07
CA GLY A 3 19.81 13.25 11.42
C GLY A 3 18.49 12.93 12.10
N ASP A 4 17.80 13.91 12.70
CA ASP A 4 16.49 13.66 13.31
C ASP A 4 15.43 13.36 12.24
N TRP A 5 14.41 12.61 12.64
CA TRP A 5 13.23 12.37 11.84
C TRP A 5 12.10 13.35 12.19
N ILE A 6 11.36 13.73 11.17
CA ILE A 6 10.15 14.55 11.27
C ILE A 6 9.02 13.90 10.46
N ALA A 7 7.79 14.25 10.82
CA ALA A 7 6.61 14.00 10.01
C ALA A 7 6.05 15.32 9.50
N LEU A 8 5.82 15.40 8.19
CA LEU A 8 5.00 16.42 7.56
C LEU A 8 3.56 15.91 7.58
N THR A 9 2.67 16.64 8.25
CA THR A 9 1.30 16.18 8.44
C THR A 9 0.29 17.23 7.99
N ILE A 10 -0.81 16.79 7.41
CA ILE A 10 -2.00 17.60 7.19
C ILE A 10 -3.24 16.82 7.66
N ARG A 11 -4.16 17.53 8.29
CA ARG A 11 -5.53 17.11 8.55
C ARG A 11 -6.41 18.32 8.33
N ASP A 12 -7.18 18.29 7.23
CA ASP A 12 -7.92 19.44 6.75
C ASP A 12 -9.14 18.99 5.92
N ASN A 13 -10.32 19.45 6.32
CA ASN A 13 -11.61 19.11 5.69
C ASN A 13 -12.12 20.19 4.74
N ASN A 14 -11.24 21.05 4.26
CA ASN A 14 -11.57 22.00 3.20
C ASN A 14 -12.19 21.26 1.99
N PRO A 15 -13.40 21.65 1.53
CA PRO A 15 -14.10 20.95 0.45
C PRO A 15 -13.33 20.89 -0.87
N GLU A 16 -12.56 21.92 -1.22
CA GLU A 16 -11.78 21.94 -2.46
C GLU A 16 -10.57 21.00 -2.38
N LEU A 17 -9.96 20.88 -1.19
CA LEU A 17 -8.88 19.91 -0.95
C LEU A 17 -9.41 18.49 -1.07
N VAL A 18 -10.54 18.18 -0.42
CA VAL A 18 -11.18 16.86 -0.49
C VAL A 18 -11.56 16.52 -1.93
N LYS A 19 -12.19 17.45 -2.65
CA LYS A 19 -12.57 17.26 -4.06
C LYS A 19 -11.35 16.99 -4.94
N THR A 20 -10.24 17.70 -4.72
CA THR A 20 -8.99 17.49 -5.47
C THR A 20 -8.39 16.12 -5.17
N GLU A 21 -8.28 15.74 -3.89
CA GLU A 21 -7.73 14.45 -3.45
C GLU A 21 -8.51 13.25 -4.02
N LEU A 22 -9.82 13.42 -4.17
CA LEU A 22 -10.73 12.42 -4.72
C LEU A 22 -10.88 12.50 -6.24
N SER A 23 -10.04 13.28 -6.93
CA SER A 23 -10.09 13.44 -8.40
C SER A 23 -11.48 13.86 -8.92
N GLY A 24 -12.18 14.70 -8.15
CA GLY A 24 -13.53 15.16 -8.47
C GLY A 24 -14.65 14.19 -8.12
N PHE A 25 -14.35 13.00 -7.59
CA PHE A 25 -15.37 12.08 -7.10
C PHE A 25 -16.17 12.69 -5.95
N GLU A 26 -17.50 12.72 -6.09
CA GLU A 26 -18.40 13.24 -5.08
C GLU A 26 -18.75 12.17 -4.05
N VAL A 27 -18.46 12.45 -2.78
CA VAL A 27 -18.82 11.56 -1.67
C VAL A 27 -20.34 11.66 -1.41
N GLN A 28 -21.10 10.69 -1.92
CA GLN A 28 -22.55 10.64 -1.74
C GLN A 28 -22.99 9.82 -0.52
N ASP A 29 -22.14 8.89 -0.05
CA ASP A 29 -22.47 7.99 1.04
C ASP A 29 -22.14 8.64 2.39
N PRO A 30 -23.14 8.99 3.22
CA PRO A 30 -22.91 9.67 4.49
C PRO A 30 -22.16 8.80 5.50
N ARG A 31 -22.00 7.49 5.25
CA ARG A 31 -21.22 6.63 6.12
C ARG A 31 -19.73 6.97 6.09
N TRP A 32 -19.23 7.65 5.06
CA TRP A 32 -17.81 8.00 4.86
C TRP A 32 -17.34 9.12 5.79
N THR A 33 -17.62 8.98 7.08
CA THR A 33 -17.42 10.03 8.09
C THR A 33 -15.95 10.46 8.20
N SER A 34 -14.98 9.57 7.95
CA SER A 34 -13.56 9.96 8.03
C SER A 34 -13.19 11.04 7.02
N ILE A 35 -13.53 10.87 5.74
CA ILE A 35 -13.22 11.88 4.73
C ILE A 35 -14.15 13.10 4.80
N ILE A 36 -15.40 12.92 5.26
CA ILE A 36 -16.38 14.02 5.41
C ILE A 36 -16.02 14.92 6.60
N ASP A 37 -15.80 14.33 7.77
CA ASP A 37 -15.63 15.07 9.02
C ASP A 37 -14.17 15.48 9.24
N GLU A 38 -13.23 14.56 8.98
CA GLU A 38 -11.80 14.78 9.23
C GLU A 38 -11.06 15.34 8.02
N GLY A 39 -11.58 15.11 6.81
CA GLY A 39 -11.00 15.59 5.57
C GLY A 39 -9.79 14.79 5.10
N VAL A 40 -8.91 15.46 4.35
CA VAL A 40 -7.68 14.86 3.85
C VAL A 40 -6.67 14.72 4.98
N THR A 41 -6.17 13.50 5.16
CA THR A 41 -5.19 13.14 6.20
C THR A 41 -3.93 12.57 5.57
N VAL A 42 -2.78 13.21 5.79
CA VAL A 42 -1.49 12.78 5.24
C VAL A 42 -0.44 12.84 6.34
N THR A 43 0.39 11.82 6.40
CA THR A 43 1.60 11.78 7.23
C THR A 43 2.76 11.30 6.37
N GLU A 44 3.74 12.17 6.15
CA GLU A 44 4.94 11.88 5.38
C GLU A 44 6.20 12.03 6.24
N ARG A 45 6.96 10.94 6.40
CA ARG A 45 8.11 10.88 7.31
C ARG A 45 9.43 11.10 6.55
N HIS A 46 10.28 11.98 7.07
CA HIS A 46 11.57 12.33 6.47
C HIS A 46 12.68 12.51 7.50
N GLN A 47 13.91 12.21 7.07
CA GLN A 47 15.11 12.55 7.82
C GLN A 47 15.63 13.95 7.43
N VAL A 48 16.10 14.70 8.43
CA VAL A 48 16.65 16.04 8.25
C VAL A 48 18.11 15.98 7.79
N ALA A 49 18.38 16.51 6.58
CA ALA A 49 19.71 16.61 6.00
C ALA A 49 20.48 17.87 6.43
N ALA A 50 19.80 19.01 6.61
CA ALA A 50 20.41 20.25 7.06
C ALA A 50 19.40 21.15 7.79
N VAL A 51 19.89 21.99 8.70
CA VAL A 51 19.10 23.03 9.38
C VAL A 51 19.85 24.34 9.31
N GLU A 52 19.21 25.36 8.74
CA GLU A 52 19.73 26.73 8.61
C GLU A 52 18.67 27.72 9.10
N GLY A 53 18.76 28.13 10.37
CA GLY A 53 17.72 28.95 11.00
C GLY A 53 16.38 28.23 11.03
N ASN A 54 15.38 28.75 10.31
CA ASN A 54 14.05 28.16 10.18
C ASN A 54 13.87 27.30 8.91
N ARG A 55 14.95 27.05 8.15
CA ARG A 55 14.94 26.23 6.95
C ARG A 55 15.45 24.84 7.28
N ILE A 56 14.67 23.83 6.87
CA ILE A 56 15.00 22.41 6.98
C ILE A 56 15.17 21.87 5.57
N ARG A 57 16.29 21.21 5.30
CA ARG A 57 16.50 20.42 4.08
C ARG A 57 16.32 18.94 4.41
N LEU A 58 15.57 18.22 3.59
CA LEU A 58 15.29 16.79 3.76
C LEU A 58 16.26 15.94 2.94
N THR A 59 16.45 14.68 3.34
CA THR A 59 17.28 13.71 2.60
C THR A 59 16.62 13.19 1.33
N ALA A 60 15.30 13.33 1.22
CA ALA A 60 14.51 12.94 0.07
C ALA A 60 13.47 14.04 -0.29
N PRO A 61 13.01 14.11 -1.55
CA PRO A 61 11.90 14.98 -1.93
C PRO A 61 10.63 14.66 -1.16
N VAL A 62 9.79 15.69 -0.96
CA VAL A 62 8.42 15.51 -0.48
C VAL A 62 7.58 14.89 -1.61
N ILE A 63 6.83 13.85 -1.28
CA ILE A 63 5.98 13.08 -2.19
C ILE A 63 4.69 13.84 -2.46
N LYS A 64 4.02 14.34 -1.41
CA LYS A 64 2.84 15.19 -1.59
C LYS A 64 3.25 16.67 -1.62
N PRO A 65 3.01 17.42 -2.71
CA PRO A 65 3.30 18.84 -2.75
C PRO A 65 2.65 19.60 -1.59
N ILE A 66 3.44 20.44 -0.91
CA ILE A 66 2.96 21.26 0.21
C ILE A 66 2.26 22.50 -0.34
N ASP A 67 0.97 22.59 -0.07
CA ASP A 67 0.17 23.78 -0.33
C ASP A 67 -0.04 24.55 0.97
N VAL A 68 0.56 25.74 1.04
CA VAL A 68 0.59 26.59 2.25
C VAL A 68 -0.77 27.18 2.63
N GLN A 69 -1.80 27.02 1.77
CA GLN A 69 -3.16 27.45 2.12
C GLN A 69 -3.84 26.52 3.15
N TYR A 70 -3.34 25.29 3.28
CA TYR A 70 -3.91 24.29 4.20
C TYR A 70 -3.06 24.09 5.45
N ASN A 71 -3.63 23.41 6.45
CA ASN A 71 -3.06 23.22 7.78
C ASN A 71 -1.93 22.18 7.84
N TRP A 72 -0.86 22.39 7.06
CA TRP A 72 0.37 21.61 7.13
C TRP A 72 1.14 21.88 8.43
N ARG A 73 1.69 20.82 9.01
CA ARG A 73 2.47 20.86 10.24
C ARG A 73 3.75 20.05 10.10
N VAL A 74 4.78 20.50 10.79
CA VAL A 74 6.01 19.75 11.00
C VAL A 74 5.98 19.22 12.43
N VAL A 75 6.02 17.90 12.58
CA VAL A 75 5.95 17.22 13.87
C VAL A 75 7.23 16.42 14.07
N LYS A 76 7.72 16.33 15.31
CA LYS A 76 8.86 15.46 15.65
C LYS A 76 8.44 14.00 15.50
N HIS A 77 9.27 13.19 14.86
CA HIS A 77 9.10 11.74 14.79
C HIS A 77 10.32 11.07 15.43
N GLU A 78 10.10 10.17 16.38
CA GLU A 78 11.18 9.54 17.17
C GLU A 78 11.15 8.02 16.97
N PRO A 79 11.66 7.53 15.83
CA PRO A 79 11.66 6.11 15.53
C PRO A 79 12.85 5.36 16.13
N LEU A 80 12.70 4.04 16.25
CA LEU A 80 13.85 3.14 16.32
C LEU A 80 14.44 2.99 14.92
N GLU A 81 15.74 2.82 14.83
CA GLU A 81 16.44 2.66 13.54
C GLU A 81 17.10 1.28 13.46
N GLU A 82 17.23 0.75 12.24
CA GLU A 82 18.00 -0.48 11.95
C GLU A 82 17.50 -1.74 12.68
N ILE A 83 16.17 -1.92 12.72
CA ILE A 83 15.53 -3.13 13.25
C ILE A 83 15.32 -4.14 12.12
N GLY A 84 15.93 -5.32 12.24
CA GLY A 84 15.94 -6.34 11.19
C GLY A 84 15.43 -7.70 11.64
N PHE A 85 14.66 -8.38 10.79
CA PHE A 85 14.33 -9.80 10.90
C PHE A 85 14.80 -10.53 9.64
N GLU A 86 15.70 -11.50 9.77
CA GLU A 86 16.30 -12.18 8.62
C GLU A 86 16.44 -13.68 8.82
N ASN A 87 16.12 -14.46 7.78
CA ASN A 87 16.35 -15.91 7.73
C ASN A 87 15.60 -16.65 8.86
N ILE A 88 14.36 -16.22 9.13
CA ILE A 88 13.52 -16.75 10.21
C ILE A 88 12.25 -17.37 9.64
N ARG A 89 11.88 -18.55 10.16
CA ARG A 89 10.54 -19.12 10.00
C ARG A 89 9.69 -18.80 11.22
N PHE A 90 8.61 -18.06 11.01
CA PHE A 90 7.54 -17.83 11.98
C PHE A 90 6.42 -18.84 11.70
N GLU A 91 6.10 -19.69 12.68
CA GLU A 91 5.14 -20.77 12.52
C GLU A 91 4.05 -20.71 13.59
N GLY A 92 2.80 -20.59 13.14
CA GLY A 92 1.62 -20.69 13.99
C GLY A 92 0.94 -22.06 13.89
N ALA A 93 -0.28 -22.14 14.42
CA ALA A 93 -1.11 -23.33 14.36
C ALA A 93 -2.49 -23.03 13.73
N TRP A 94 -2.57 -22.04 12.84
CA TRP A 94 -3.78 -21.77 12.08
C TRP A 94 -4.07 -22.90 11.09
N ASN A 95 -5.13 -23.66 11.35
CA ASN A 95 -5.52 -24.82 10.55
C ASN A 95 -7.02 -24.83 10.19
N GLU A 96 -7.77 -23.78 10.53
CA GLU A 96 -9.20 -23.70 10.24
C GLU A 96 -9.48 -23.13 8.85
N ARG A 97 -10.73 -23.34 8.39
CA ARG A 97 -11.24 -22.63 7.22
C ARG A 97 -11.56 -21.20 7.62
N PHE A 98 -10.90 -20.23 6.99
CA PHE A 98 -11.14 -18.83 7.25
C PHE A 98 -12.58 -18.40 6.94
N ILE A 99 -13.12 -17.57 7.83
CA ILE A 99 -14.42 -16.90 7.74
C ILE A 99 -14.16 -15.46 8.18
N HIS A 100 -14.36 -14.52 7.26
CA HIS A 100 -14.07 -13.09 7.43
C HIS A 100 -14.92 -12.48 8.56
N HIS A 101 -14.26 -11.91 9.57
CA HIS A 101 -14.88 -11.29 10.75
C HIS A 101 -15.81 -12.20 11.56
N LEU A 102 -15.53 -13.51 11.62
CA LEU A 102 -16.32 -14.41 12.45
C LEU A 102 -16.15 -14.12 13.95
N ASN A 103 -14.90 -13.98 14.40
CA ASN A 103 -14.53 -13.74 15.79
C ASN A 103 -13.04 -13.34 15.88
N TRP A 104 -12.60 -13.01 17.10
CA TRP A 104 -11.21 -12.62 17.39
C TRP A 104 -10.17 -13.67 16.94
N PHE A 105 -10.53 -14.95 17.02
CA PHE A 105 -9.61 -16.05 16.67
C PHE A 105 -9.35 -16.06 15.17
N HIS A 106 -10.40 -15.88 14.35
CA HIS A 106 -10.28 -15.72 12.90
C HIS A 106 -9.57 -14.43 12.50
N ASP A 107 -9.81 -13.34 13.23
CA ASP A 107 -9.31 -12.02 12.85
C ASP A 107 -7.83 -11.79 13.20
N GLY A 108 -7.24 -12.59 14.10
CA GLY A 108 -5.82 -12.46 14.43
C GLY A 108 -5.27 -13.44 15.47
N GLY A 109 -5.92 -14.60 15.67
CA GLY A 109 -5.52 -15.60 16.66
C GLY A 109 -4.08 -16.10 16.51
N TYR A 110 -3.51 -16.02 15.29
CA TYR A 110 -2.11 -16.30 15.00
C TYR A 110 -1.49 -15.15 14.22
N SER A 111 -0.91 -14.19 14.95
CA SER A 111 -0.19 -13.04 14.43
C SER A 111 1.26 -13.00 14.90
N MET A 112 2.22 -12.63 14.03
CA MET A 112 3.65 -12.79 14.33
C MET A 112 4.50 -11.53 14.17
N LEU A 113 4.23 -10.71 13.16
CA LEU A 113 5.06 -9.52 12.87
C LEU A 113 4.31 -8.23 13.23
N SER A 114 4.92 -7.42 14.09
CA SER A 114 4.52 -6.03 14.30
C SER A 114 5.76 -5.17 14.44
N MET A 115 5.93 -4.25 13.49
CA MET A 115 6.97 -3.23 13.54
C MET A 115 6.26 -1.88 13.59
N THR A 116 6.48 -1.11 14.65
CA THR A 116 5.80 0.19 14.81
C THR A 116 6.82 1.26 15.12
N ARG A 117 6.73 2.39 14.40
CA ARG A 117 7.62 3.54 14.60
C ARG A 117 9.09 3.16 14.43
N VAL A 118 9.38 2.49 13.33
CA VAL A 118 10.73 2.11 12.93
C VAL A 118 11.10 2.77 11.60
N VAL A 119 12.38 3.01 11.39
CA VAL A 119 12.92 3.50 10.11
C VAL A 119 14.20 2.77 9.74
N ASN A 120 14.59 2.83 8.46
CA ASN A 120 15.84 2.20 7.99
C ASN A 120 15.92 0.71 8.39
N SER A 121 14.80 0.01 8.32
CA SER A 121 14.59 -1.31 8.95
C SER A 121 14.12 -2.31 7.91
N TRP A 122 14.17 -3.61 8.22
CA TRP A 122 13.94 -4.62 7.18
C TRP A 122 13.38 -5.96 7.69
N VAL A 123 12.71 -6.66 6.80
CA VAL A 123 12.35 -8.08 6.90
C VAL A 123 12.85 -8.76 5.63
N ARG A 124 13.69 -9.78 5.74
CA ARG A 124 14.31 -10.43 4.58
C ARG A 124 14.34 -11.93 4.72
N ASP A 125 14.08 -12.67 3.65
CA ASP A 125 14.19 -14.13 3.60
C ASP A 125 13.47 -14.81 4.80
N CYS A 126 12.24 -14.37 5.07
CA CYS A 126 11.41 -14.90 6.14
C CYS A 126 10.30 -15.78 5.60
N VAL A 127 9.94 -16.81 6.35
CA VAL A 127 8.76 -17.64 6.06
C VAL A 127 7.72 -17.46 7.16
N PHE A 128 6.49 -17.16 6.77
CA PHE A 128 5.33 -17.00 7.65
C PHE A 128 4.33 -18.11 7.36
N ALA A 129 4.33 -19.15 8.20
CA ALA A 129 3.57 -20.36 7.97
C ALA A 129 2.42 -20.53 8.96
N ASN A 130 1.26 -20.94 8.44
CA ASN A 130 0.08 -21.29 9.25
C ASN A 130 -0.32 -20.16 10.21
N LEU A 131 -0.44 -18.95 9.64
CA LEU A 131 -0.89 -17.73 10.31
C LEU A 131 -2.19 -17.24 9.66
N ASN A 132 -3.05 -16.59 10.45
CA ASN A 132 -4.22 -15.90 9.91
C ASN A 132 -4.11 -14.38 9.90
N CYS A 133 -3.09 -13.80 10.50
CA CYS A 133 -2.78 -12.38 10.36
C CYS A 133 -1.27 -12.21 10.42
N VAL A 134 -0.59 -12.17 9.28
CA VAL A 134 0.88 -12.28 9.25
C VAL A 134 1.55 -11.13 10.00
N GLY A 135 1.22 -9.88 9.62
CA GLY A 135 1.72 -8.73 10.33
C GLY A 135 1.49 -7.38 9.67
N ALA A 136 1.83 -6.33 10.41
CA ALA A 136 1.75 -4.95 9.95
C ALA A 136 3.00 -4.17 10.33
N ILE A 137 3.35 -3.24 9.46
CA ILE A 137 4.43 -2.28 9.66
C ILE A 137 3.77 -0.91 9.75
N ASP A 138 3.65 -0.38 10.96
CA ASP A 138 2.84 0.79 11.30
C ASP A 138 3.71 2.02 11.61
N ASP A 139 3.26 3.23 11.26
CA ASP A 139 3.91 4.51 11.66
C ASP A 139 5.40 4.57 11.30
N SER A 140 5.80 4.02 10.15
CA SER A 140 7.20 3.73 9.82
C SER A 140 7.65 4.35 8.49
N ALA A 141 8.95 4.33 8.21
CA ALA A 141 9.47 4.82 6.92
C ALA A 141 10.74 4.12 6.46
N GLN A 142 10.96 4.07 5.14
CA GLN A 142 12.18 3.47 4.56
C GLN A 142 12.40 2.02 5.03
N ILE A 143 11.34 1.21 4.93
CA ILE A 143 11.35 -0.20 5.29
C ILE A 143 11.42 -1.06 4.04
N SER A 144 12.22 -2.13 4.07
CA SER A 144 12.23 -3.16 3.04
C SER A 144 11.65 -4.48 3.56
N VAL A 145 10.74 -5.09 2.81
CA VAL A 145 10.27 -6.46 3.03
C VAL A 145 10.61 -7.27 1.77
N LEU A 146 11.58 -8.16 1.88
CA LEU A 146 12.25 -8.79 0.73
C LEU A 146 12.16 -10.30 0.81
N ASP A 147 11.96 -10.94 -0.35
CA ASP A 147 12.17 -12.38 -0.58
C ASP A 147 11.50 -13.27 0.47
N SER A 148 10.29 -12.91 0.88
CA SER A 148 9.59 -13.57 1.99
C SER A 148 8.34 -14.29 1.52
N ILE A 149 8.02 -15.41 2.17
CA ILE A 149 6.93 -16.31 1.76
C ILE A 149 5.88 -16.38 2.86
N ILE A 150 4.61 -16.29 2.48
CA ILE A 150 3.46 -16.56 3.34
C ILE A 150 2.81 -17.85 2.84
N GLU A 151 2.69 -18.86 3.70
CA GLU A 151 2.21 -20.19 3.33
C GLU A 151 1.31 -20.84 4.38
N GLY A 152 0.66 -21.94 4.00
CA GLY A 152 -0.31 -22.64 4.83
C GLY A 152 -1.74 -22.29 4.41
N ASN A 153 -2.65 -22.22 5.38
CA ASN A 153 -4.07 -21.99 5.11
C ASN A 153 -4.38 -20.50 4.85
N PRO A 154 -5.36 -20.19 3.98
CA PRO A 154 -5.93 -18.86 3.87
C PRO A 154 -6.37 -18.31 5.23
N GLY A 155 -6.12 -17.04 5.48
CA GLY A 155 -6.51 -16.33 6.69
C GLY A 155 -7.00 -14.91 6.41
N HIS A 156 -6.92 -14.05 7.42
CA HIS A 156 -7.42 -12.68 7.38
C HIS A 156 -6.50 -11.73 6.60
N SER A 157 -5.23 -11.62 6.98
CA SER A 157 -4.33 -10.66 6.33
C SER A 157 -2.86 -11.10 6.20
N ALA A 158 -2.24 -10.69 5.10
CA ALA A 158 -0.82 -10.81 4.84
C ALA A 158 -0.03 -9.64 5.49
N ILE A 159 1.18 -9.36 4.97
CA ILE A 159 1.99 -8.22 5.41
C ILE A 159 1.52 -6.94 4.71
N ARG A 160 1.36 -5.86 5.47
CA ARG A 160 1.04 -4.53 4.91
C ARG A 160 1.87 -3.41 5.51
N PHE A 161 2.12 -2.38 4.71
CA PHE A 161 2.59 -1.09 5.20
C PHE A 161 1.39 -0.23 5.60
N SER A 162 1.39 0.28 6.82
CA SER A 162 0.25 0.96 7.44
C SER A 162 0.70 2.31 7.97
N ASP A 163 0.08 3.40 7.51
CA ASP A 163 0.57 4.77 7.78
C ASP A 163 2.11 4.86 7.66
N SER A 164 2.64 4.42 6.53
CA SER A 164 4.08 4.28 6.33
C SER A 164 4.55 4.93 5.03
N THR A 165 5.77 5.45 5.05
CA THR A 165 6.32 6.32 3.99
C THR A 165 7.50 5.66 3.27
N SER A 166 7.51 5.68 1.94
CA SER A 166 8.69 5.27 1.13
C SER A 166 9.21 3.87 1.46
N CYS A 167 8.32 2.91 1.68
CA CYS A 167 8.66 1.51 1.93
C CYS A 167 8.61 0.68 0.64
N LEU A 168 9.36 -0.41 0.62
CA LEU A 168 9.48 -1.35 -0.49
C LEU A 168 9.10 -2.76 -0.02
N MET A 169 8.17 -3.39 -0.72
CA MET A 169 7.97 -4.83 -0.65
C MET A 169 8.41 -5.42 -1.99
N ALA A 170 9.37 -6.34 -1.98
CA ALA A 170 9.88 -6.96 -3.21
C ALA A 170 9.95 -8.48 -3.09
N ASN A 171 9.53 -9.18 -4.13
CA ASN A 171 9.56 -10.65 -4.21
C ASN A 171 8.85 -11.34 -3.02
N VAL A 172 7.79 -10.73 -2.49
CA VAL A 172 6.99 -11.34 -1.42
C VAL A 172 5.85 -12.15 -2.02
N GLU A 173 5.70 -13.39 -1.57
CA GLU A 173 4.71 -14.32 -2.09
C GLU A 173 3.64 -14.69 -1.06
N ASP A 174 2.41 -14.22 -1.26
CA ASP A 174 1.24 -14.74 -0.56
C ASP A 174 0.71 -16.02 -1.24
N ARG A 175 1.32 -17.16 -0.88
CA ARG A 175 0.91 -18.50 -1.34
C ARG A 175 -0.27 -19.05 -0.54
N ALA A 176 -0.45 -18.58 0.69
CA ALA A 176 -1.59 -18.95 1.53
C ALA A 176 -2.91 -18.43 0.96
N GLY A 177 -2.88 -17.29 0.25
CA GLY A 177 -4.07 -16.65 -0.31
C GLY A 177 -4.89 -15.97 0.78
N GLN A 178 -4.25 -15.09 1.54
CA GLN A 178 -4.89 -14.30 2.58
C GLN A 178 -6.04 -13.46 2.00
N TRP A 179 -7.09 -13.24 2.79
CA TRP A 179 -8.24 -12.47 2.36
C TRP A 179 -7.86 -11.02 1.99
N HIS A 180 -7.06 -10.39 2.85
CA HIS A 180 -6.32 -9.17 2.59
C HIS A 180 -4.88 -9.54 2.26
N SER A 181 -4.52 -9.48 0.98
CA SER A 181 -3.18 -9.86 0.52
C SER A 181 -2.11 -8.84 0.95
N VAL A 182 -0.91 -8.96 0.41
CA VAL A 182 0.14 -7.96 0.58
C VAL A 182 -0.29 -6.61 -0.03
N GLY A 183 0.10 -5.53 0.64
CA GLY A 183 -0.28 -4.20 0.18
C GLY A 183 -0.06 -3.13 1.22
N ILE A 184 -0.97 -2.16 1.24
CA ILE A 184 -0.84 -0.96 2.04
C ILE A 184 -2.14 -0.63 2.78
N SER A 185 -2.07 0.24 3.77
CA SER A 185 -3.23 0.70 4.54
C SER A 185 -3.05 2.11 5.09
N ARG A 186 -4.18 2.74 5.41
CA ARG A 186 -4.22 4.05 6.08
C ARG A 186 -3.47 5.13 5.31
N GLU A 187 -2.89 6.12 5.99
CA GLU A 187 -2.28 7.31 5.36
C GLU A 187 -0.94 7.02 4.65
N SER A 188 -0.66 5.75 4.35
CA SER A 188 0.53 5.28 3.63
C SER A 188 0.78 6.05 2.33
N ILE A 189 2.04 6.39 2.08
CA ILE A 189 2.44 7.29 0.99
C ILE A 189 3.78 6.89 0.35
N GLY A 190 3.81 6.81 -0.98
CA GLY A 190 5.05 6.61 -1.76
C GLY A 190 5.64 5.21 -1.64
N ASN A 191 4.81 4.20 -1.37
CA ASN A 191 5.26 2.82 -1.21
C ASN A 191 5.28 2.07 -2.54
N VAL A 192 6.16 1.08 -2.64
CA VAL A 192 6.31 0.25 -3.83
C VAL A 192 6.14 -1.22 -3.45
N LEU A 193 5.30 -1.93 -4.21
CA LEU A 193 5.26 -3.38 -4.24
C LEU A 193 5.77 -3.84 -5.58
N TYR A 194 6.90 -4.52 -5.59
CA TYR A 194 7.64 -4.91 -6.79
C TYR A 194 7.73 -6.44 -6.87
N SER A 195 7.31 -7.03 -7.99
CA SER A 195 7.45 -8.48 -8.23
C SER A 195 6.83 -9.35 -7.12
N CYS A 196 5.74 -8.86 -6.51
CA CYS A 196 5.03 -9.61 -5.46
C CYS A 196 3.97 -10.53 -6.08
N PHE A 197 3.66 -11.63 -5.39
CA PHE A 197 2.68 -12.61 -5.81
C PHE A 197 1.54 -12.74 -4.79
N TRP A 198 0.32 -12.93 -5.30
CA TRP A 198 -0.83 -13.39 -4.52
C TRP A 198 -1.75 -14.31 -5.33
N GLY A 199 -2.51 -15.14 -4.62
CA GLY A 199 -3.44 -16.09 -5.25
C GLY A 199 -4.53 -15.43 -6.11
N SER A 200 -5.09 -16.19 -7.06
CA SER A 200 -6.14 -15.71 -7.98
C SER A 200 -7.49 -15.42 -7.32
N LYS A 201 -7.70 -15.81 -6.05
CA LYS A 201 -8.95 -15.61 -5.31
C LYS A 201 -8.98 -14.35 -4.45
N THR A 202 -7.97 -13.49 -4.58
CA THR A 202 -7.85 -12.22 -3.84
C THR A 202 -7.32 -11.12 -4.77
N SER A 203 -7.13 -9.92 -4.23
CA SER A 203 -6.52 -8.77 -4.90
C SER A 203 -5.36 -8.24 -4.06
N PHE A 204 -4.62 -7.28 -4.60
CA PHE A 204 -3.74 -6.44 -3.78
C PHE A 204 -4.53 -5.78 -2.64
N GLU A 205 -3.88 -5.60 -1.50
CA GLU A 205 -4.47 -4.89 -0.37
C GLU A 205 -4.30 -3.38 -0.52
N SER A 206 -5.38 -2.64 -0.28
CA SER A 206 -5.36 -1.20 -0.18
C SER A 206 -6.34 -0.75 0.89
N HIS A 207 -6.02 -1.06 2.15
CA HIS A 207 -6.95 -0.85 3.25
C HIS A 207 -7.29 0.62 3.36
N SER A 208 -8.58 0.90 3.48
CA SER A 208 -9.12 2.26 3.60
C SER A 208 -8.43 3.11 4.67
N SER A 209 -8.79 4.41 4.72
CA SER A 209 -8.09 5.51 5.41
C SER A 209 -7.03 6.20 4.54
N GLN A 210 -7.35 6.43 3.26
CA GLN A 210 -6.65 7.35 2.35
C GLN A 210 -5.17 7.03 2.03
N PRO A 211 -4.82 5.80 1.61
CA PRO A 211 -3.49 5.58 1.09
C PRO A 211 -3.30 6.21 -0.29
N ARG A 212 -2.06 6.55 -0.62
CA ARG A 212 -1.73 7.35 -1.80
C ARG A 212 -0.36 7.05 -2.39
N HIS A 213 -0.19 7.42 -3.65
CA HIS A 213 1.08 7.32 -4.38
C HIS A 213 1.74 5.94 -4.26
N THR A 214 0.95 4.87 -4.44
CA THR A 214 1.44 3.49 -4.38
C THR A 214 1.70 2.95 -5.77
N LEU A 215 2.86 2.32 -5.96
CA LEU A 215 3.19 1.60 -7.19
C LEU A 215 3.14 0.10 -6.94
N PHE A 216 2.23 -0.60 -7.63
CA PHE A 216 2.30 -2.06 -7.80
C PHE A 216 2.94 -2.34 -9.15
N ASP A 217 4.14 -2.88 -9.14
CA ASP A 217 4.98 -3.06 -10.31
C ASP A 217 5.33 -4.52 -10.54
N SER A 218 4.90 -5.04 -11.69
CA SER A 218 5.20 -6.40 -12.14
C SER A 218 4.70 -7.47 -11.16
N CYS A 219 3.67 -7.15 -10.38
CA CYS A 219 3.03 -8.09 -9.46
C CYS A 219 2.12 -9.08 -10.21
N ILE A 220 1.96 -10.26 -9.64
CA ILE A 220 1.16 -11.35 -10.21
C ILE A 220 0.05 -11.70 -9.23
N GLY A 221 -1.20 -11.77 -9.69
CA GLY A 221 -2.27 -12.28 -8.84
C GLY A 221 -3.68 -12.02 -9.34
N GLY A 222 -4.67 -12.28 -8.49
CA GLY A 222 -6.06 -11.97 -8.81
C GLY A 222 -6.34 -10.47 -8.78
N PHE A 223 -7.49 -10.08 -9.33
CA PHE A 223 -7.97 -8.71 -9.34
C PHE A 223 -9.46 -8.70 -9.02
N LEU A 224 -9.81 -8.40 -7.76
CA LEU A 224 -11.17 -8.51 -7.23
C LEU A 224 -11.56 -7.26 -6.45
N LYS A 225 -12.84 -6.87 -6.56
CA LYS A 225 -13.45 -5.87 -5.66
C LYS A 225 -13.68 -6.47 -4.29
N GLY A 226 -13.76 -5.65 -3.25
CA GLY A 226 -14.09 -6.10 -1.89
C GLY A 226 -12.92 -6.74 -1.12
N HIS A 227 -11.76 -6.89 -1.76
CA HIS A 227 -10.52 -7.36 -1.13
C HIS A 227 -9.55 -6.23 -0.76
N GLY A 228 -9.96 -4.97 -0.97
CA GLY A 228 -9.14 -3.81 -0.61
C GLY A 228 -9.12 -3.52 0.88
N GLY A 229 -10.11 -3.97 1.65
CA GLY A 229 -10.15 -3.82 3.11
C GLY A 229 -10.58 -2.44 3.64
N GLY A 230 -10.96 -2.44 4.90
CA GLY A 230 -11.36 -1.24 5.64
C GLY A 230 -12.86 -1.09 5.85
N ALA A 231 -13.21 -0.45 6.96
CA ALA A 231 -14.60 -0.15 7.28
C ALA A 231 -15.15 0.92 6.32
N SER A 232 -16.45 0.85 6.02
CA SER A 232 -17.14 1.80 5.13
C SER A 232 -16.95 3.27 5.54
N LYS A 233 -16.74 3.52 6.83
CA LYS A 233 -16.50 4.88 7.35
C LYS A 233 -15.16 5.50 7.00
N ASN A 234 -14.19 4.65 6.68
CA ASN A 234 -12.80 5.03 6.40
C ASN A 234 -12.53 5.22 4.90
N LEU A 235 -13.52 4.97 4.05
CA LEU A 235 -13.34 5.04 2.60
C LEU A 235 -12.91 6.44 2.14
N PRO A 236 -12.19 6.51 1.00
CA PRO A 236 -11.93 5.45 0.00
C PRO A 236 -10.80 4.47 0.36
N THR A 237 -10.68 3.37 -0.42
CA THR A 237 -9.63 2.35 -0.30
C THR A 237 -8.28 2.84 -0.84
N HIS A 238 -8.26 3.78 -1.76
CA HIS A 238 -7.07 4.51 -2.18
C HIS A 238 -7.48 5.87 -2.72
N VAL A 239 -6.61 6.87 -2.61
CA VAL A 239 -6.81 8.20 -3.20
C VAL A 239 -5.83 8.43 -4.35
N GLU A 240 -5.26 9.62 -4.47
CA GLU A 240 -4.29 10.03 -5.48
C GLU A 240 -3.17 8.99 -5.73
N GLY A 241 -2.85 8.76 -7.00
CA GLY A 241 -1.58 8.17 -7.41
C GLY A 241 -1.45 6.65 -7.27
N LEU A 242 -2.54 5.88 -7.33
CA LEU A 242 -2.40 4.42 -7.50
C LEU A 242 -1.91 4.10 -8.93
N ILE A 243 -0.82 3.37 -9.03
CA ILE A 243 -0.25 2.92 -10.30
C ILE A 243 -0.15 1.39 -10.31
N LEU A 244 -0.80 0.77 -11.30
CA LEU A 244 -0.69 -0.64 -11.60
C LEU A 244 0.15 -0.80 -12.88
N TRP A 245 1.40 -1.20 -12.72
CA TRP A 245 2.38 -1.33 -13.79
C TRP A 245 2.65 -2.82 -14.10
N ASN A 246 2.43 -3.24 -15.34
CA ASN A 246 2.64 -4.61 -15.83
C ASN A 246 2.04 -5.71 -14.93
N HIS A 247 0.95 -5.44 -14.23
CA HIS A 247 0.29 -6.45 -13.40
C HIS A 247 -0.19 -7.63 -14.24
N LEU A 248 0.21 -8.85 -13.86
CA LEU A 248 -0.25 -10.09 -14.49
C LEU A 248 -1.47 -10.63 -13.74
N LYS A 249 -2.65 -10.43 -14.32
CA LYS A 249 -3.94 -10.85 -13.76
C LYS A 249 -4.20 -12.34 -14.02
N THR A 250 -4.49 -13.09 -12.96
CA THR A 250 -4.56 -14.57 -13.00
C THR A 250 -5.96 -15.16 -12.75
N ASN A 251 -6.94 -14.36 -12.35
CA ASN A 251 -8.33 -14.81 -12.17
C ASN A 251 -9.13 -14.76 -13.47
N GLU A 252 -10.40 -15.17 -13.43
CA GLU A 252 -11.32 -15.21 -14.58
C GLU A 252 -11.42 -13.88 -15.33
N ALA A 253 -11.82 -13.92 -16.61
CA ALA A 253 -12.00 -12.72 -17.40
C ALA A 253 -13.03 -11.78 -16.75
N LEU A 254 -12.70 -10.49 -16.70
CA LEU A 254 -13.58 -9.45 -16.18
C LEU A 254 -13.95 -8.49 -17.30
N SER A 255 -15.12 -7.88 -17.19
CA SER A 255 -15.56 -6.85 -18.12
C SER A 255 -16.19 -5.72 -17.34
N ASP A 256 -16.01 -4.49 -17.81
CA ASP A 256 -16.60 -3.31 -17.17
C ASP A 256 -16.24 -3.20 -15.67
N PHE A 257 -14.97 -3.45 -15.34
CA PHE A 257 -14.49 -3.32 -13.97
C PHE A 257 -14.61 -1.87 -13.51
N ARG A 258 -15.23 -1.67 -12.34
CA ARG A 258 -15.50 -0.36 -11.77
C ARG A 258 -14.62 -0.15 -10.55
N PHE A 259 -13.91 0.98 -10.51
CA PHE A 259 -13.20 1.42 -9.32
C PHE A 259 -14.05 2.30 -8.41
N GLU A 260 -15.11 2.90 -8.96
CA GLU A 260 -16.06 3.73 -8.22
C GLU A 260 -17.49 3.14 -8.32
N PRO A 261 -17.71 1.86 -7.95
CA PRO A 261 -19.04 1.30 -7.87
C PRO A 261 -19.84 1.96 -6.72
N LEU A 262 -21.10 2.31 -7.00
CA LEU A 262 -22.01 2.85 -5.97
C LEU A 262 -22.69 1.74 -5.14
N ASP A 263 -22.71 0.51 -5.67
CA ASP A 263 -23.37 -0.67 -5.12
C ASP A 263 -22.45 -1.56 -4.27
N GLU A 264 -21.15 -1.28 -4.23
CA GLU A 264 -20.18 -1.99 -3.39
C GLU A 264 -19.79 -1.10 -2.21
N LEU A 265 -19.90 -1.62 -0.98
CA LEU A 265 -19.74 -0.85 0.25
C LEU A 265 -18.28 -0.67 0.67
N TYR A 266 -17.34 -1.51 0.22
CA TYR A 266 -15.98 -1.55 0.77
C TYR A 266 -14.87 -1.33 -0.28
N TRP A 267 -15.20 -0.78 -1.45
CA TRP A 267 -14.23 -0.61 -2.53
C TRP A 267 -14.45 0.68 -3.33
N ARG A 268 -13.60 1.70 -3.14
CA ARG A 268 -13.60 2.92 -3.97
C ARG A 268 -12.17 3.39 -4.20
N ILE A 269 -11.76 3.54 -5.45
CA ILE A 269 -10.42 4.03 -5.83
C ILE A 269 -10.59 5.05 -6.96
N PRO A 270 -10.52 6.36 -6.69
CA PRO A 270 -10.62 7.36 -7.75
C PRO A 270 -9.41 7.33 -8.69
N GLN A 271 -9.68 7.30 -10.00
CA GLN A 271 -8.71 7.53 -11.07
C GLN A 271 -7.33 6.81 -10.95
N PRO A 272 -7.27 5.48 -10.73
CA PRO A 272 -5.99 4.78 -10.80
C PRO A 272 -5.43 4.77 -12.22
N MET A 273 -4.12 4.62 -12.32
CA MET A 273 -3.42 4.46 -13.60
C MET A 273 -3.08 3.01 -13.86
N ILE A 274 -3.45 2.50 -15.03
CA ILE A 274 -3.21 1.11 -15.44
C ILE A 274 -2.33 1.10 -16.69
N ILE A 275 -1.18 0.47 -16.57
CA ILE A 275 -0.14 0.44 -17.60
C ILE A 275 0.30 -1.00 -17.81
N GLY A 276 0.04 -1.56 -18.99
CA GLY A 276 0.56 -2.87 -19.40
C GLY A 276 -0.03 -4.06 -18.64
N MET A 277 -1.19 -3.90 -17.98
CA MET A 277 -1.88 -5.03 -17.33
C MET A 277 -2.26 -6.07 -18.37
N HIS A 278 -1.96 -7.34 -18.08
CA HIS A 278 -2.09 -8.46 -19.02
C HIS A 278 -2.46 -9.76 -18.29
N GLY A 279 -2.49 -10.88 -19.01
CA GLY A 279 -3.00 -12.16 -18.52
C GLY A 279 -4.46 -12.36 -18.91
N SER A 280 -5.29 -12.78 -17.95
CA SER A 280 -6.72 -12.97 -18.20
C SER A 280 -7.41 -11.65 -18.60
N PRO A 281 -8.24 -11.64 -19.66
CA PRO A 281 -8.83 -10.40 -20.18
C PRO A 281 -9.55 -9.56 -19.11
N ILE A 282 -9.40 -8.24 -19.21
CA ILE A 282 -10.11 -7.26 -18.39
C ILE A 282 -10.41 -6.00 -19.22
N SER A 283 -11.59 -5.43 -19.02
CA SER A 283 -11.90 -4.05 -19.43
C SER A 283 -12.35 -3.23 -18.22
N PHE A 284 -12.11 -1.93 -18.27
CA PHE A 284 -12.44 -0.98 -17.20
C PHE A 284 -13.57 -0.06 -17.65
N ARG A 285 -14.39 0.38 -16.70
CA ARG A 285 -15.42 1.40 -16.93
C ARG A 285 -14.74 2.69 -17.38
N GLU A 286 -15.20 3.22 -18.51
CA GLU A 286 -14.75 4.50 -19.05
C GLU A 286 -14.88 5.61 -18.00
N GLY A 287 -13.86 6.46 -17.92
CA GLY A 287 -13.84 7.62 -17.03
C GLY A 287 -13.56 7.32 -15.56
N GLN A 288 -13.36 6.06 -15.15
CA GLN A 288 -12.99 5.71 -13.75
C GLN A 288 -11.50 5.37 -13.57
N SER A 289 -10.71 5.40 -14.65
CA SER A 289 -9.28 5.10 -14.61
C SER A 289 -8.58 5.65 -15.84
N THR A 290 -7.27 5.88 -15.73
CA THR A 290 -6.41 6.16 -16.89
C THR A 290 -5.76 4.86 -17.35
N VAL A 291 -6.16 4.38 -18.53
CA VAL A 291 -5.63 3.15 -19.12
C VAL A 291 -4.68 3.51 -20.26
N ILE A 292 -3.38 3.21 -20.10
CA ILE A 292 -2.36 3.47 -21.13
C ILE A 292 -2.16 2.24 -22.03
N SER A 293 -2.20 1.03 -21.46
CA SER A 293 -2.08 -0.21 -22.24
C SER A 293 -2.66 -1.41 -21.51
N LEU A 294 -3.25 -2.35 -22.26
CA LEU A 294 -3.82 -3.61 -21.78
C LEU A 294 -3.50 -4.76 -22.72
N GLY A 295 -3.51 -5.98 -22.19
CA GLY A 295 -3.37 -7.24 -22.93
C GLY A 295 -1.93 -7.65 -23.21
N LYS A 296 -0.96 -6.76 -22.99
CA LYS A 296 0.47 -7.04 -23.04
C LYS A 296 1.24 -6.09 -22.11
N PRO A 297 2.40 -6.50 -21.58
CA PRO A 297 3.30 -5.59 -20.88
C PRO A 297 3.83 -4.49 -21.82
N ILE A 298 4.08 -3.28 -21.30
CA ILE A 298 4.53 -2.12 -22.09
C ILE A 298 6.02 -2.20 -22.48
N ALA A 299 6.81 -2.96 -21.74
CA ALA A 299 8.19 -3.33 -22.02
C ALA A 299 8.55 -4.55 -21.16
N GLU A 300 9.70 -5.20 -21.40
CA GLU A 300 10.23 -6.28 -20.54
C GLU A 300 10.59 -5.81 -19.11
N GLY A 301 10.43 -4.52 -18.78
CA GLY A 301 10.99 -3.92 -17.57
C GLY A 301 9.97 -3.44 -16.54
N SER A 302 10.42 -3.43 -15.29
CA SER A 302 9.79 -2.75 -14.17
C SER A 302 10.09 -1.24 -14.18
N LEU A 303 9.09 -0.43 -13.82
CA LEU A 303 9.24 1.01 -13.61
C LEU A 303 10.18 1.30 -12.42
N TYR A 304 10.02 0.56 -11.32
CA TYR A 304 10.88 0.63 -10.15
C TYR A 304 12.34 0.35 -10.53
N GLU A 305 12.62 -0.76 -11.20
CA GLU A 305 13.96 -1.08 -11.66
C GLU A 305 14.54 0.00 -12.57
N PHE A 306 13.74 0.49 -13.53
CA PHE A 306 14.16 1.58 -14.41
C PHE A 306 14.56 2.83 -13.62
N GLN A 307 13.76 3.23 -12.62
CA GLN A 307 14.05 4.38 -11.78
C GLN A 307 15.29 4.16 -10.91
N VAL A 308 15.46 2.97 -10.34
CA VAL A 308 16.65 2.61 -9.55
C VAL A 308 17.90 2.64 -10.43
N LYS A 309 17.90 1.95 -11.57
CA LYS A 309 19.02 1.95 -12.52
C LYS A 309 19.36 3.36 -13.00
N ARG A 310 18.34 4.20 -13.25
CA ARG A 310 18.55 5.62 -13.65
C ARG A 310 19.19 6.46 -12.54
N ARG A 311 18.88 6.21 -11.27
CA ARG A 311 19.37 7.01 -10.13
C ARG A 311 20.68 6.51 -9.54
N LEU A 312 20.83 5.19 -9.43
CA LEU A 312 21.96 4.52 -8.78
C LEU A 312 22.93 3.84 -9.76
N GLY A 313 22.62 3.84 -11.06
CA GLY A 313 23.42 3.21 -12.12
C GLY A 313 23.20 1.70 -12.26
N GLN A 314 22.83 1.00 -11.19
CA GLN A 314 22.54 -0.43 -11.18
C GLN A 314 21.55 -0.80 -10.07
N MET A 315 20.92 -1.98 -10.17
CA MET A 315 20.14 -2.53 -9.06
C MET A 315 21.04 -2.90 -7.87
N PRO A 316 20.62 -2.62 -6.63
CA PRO A 316 21.21 -3.18 -5.42
C PRO A 316 21.31 -4.70 -5.49
N VAL A 317 22.37 -5.29 -4.94
CA VAL A 317 22.61 -6.74 -5.02
C VAL A 317 21.49 -7.54 -4.36
N ASP A 318 20.95 -7.04 -3.24
CA ASP A 318 19.84 -7.68 -2.52
C ASP A 318 18.48 -7.59 -3.25
N LEU A 319 18.42 -6.95 -4.43
CA LEU A 319 17.22 -6.84 -5.28
C LEU A 319 17.47 -7.39 -6.69
N ARG A 320 18.56 -8.14 -6.88
CA ARG A 320 18.90 -8.81 -8.15
C ARG A 320 18.40 -10.23 -8.18
#